data_AF-A0A3D5UY88-F1
#
_entry.id   AF-A0A3D5UY88-F1
#
_cell.length_a   1.000
_cell.length_b   1.000
_cell.length_c   1.000
_cell.angle_alpha   90.00
_cell.angle_beta   90.00
_cell.angle_gamma   90.00
#
_symmetry.space_group_name_H-M   'P 1'
#
loop_
_entity.id
_entity.type
_entity.pdbx_description
1 polymer ?
#
loop_
_entity_poly.entity_id
_entity_poly.type
_entity_poly.pdbx_seq_one_letter_code
_entity_poly.pdbx_strand_id
1 'polypeptide(L)'
;PADARRIAIMAQDGLARAIRPVHAPVDGDTIFVLATGAYELGHEARHGPLSALGAMAADCVARAVARAVYEAGTLGAAMSYR
;
A
#
# COMPACT_ATOMS: atom_id res chain seq x y z
N PRO A 1 -0.01 -16.56 7.57
CA PRO A 1 -0.57 -15.27 8.09
C PRO A 1 0.49 -14.20 8.41
N ALA A 2 1.62 -14.56 9.06
CA ALA A 2 2.65 -13.60 9.47
C ALA A 2 3.26 -12.81 8.29
N ASP A 3 3.55 -13.49 7.18
CA ASP A 3 4.15 -12.90 5.98
C ASP A 3 3.27 -11.82 5.34
N ALA A 4 1.97 -12.10 5.15
CA ALA A 4 1.02 -11.12 4.62
C ALA A 4 0.87 -9.89 5.54
N ARG A 5 0.85 -10.10 6.85
CA ARG A 5 0.85 -9.01 7.82
C ARG A 5 2.13 -8.17 7.72
N ARG A 6 3.29 -8.81 7.52
CA ARG A 6 4.56 -8.09 7.35
C ARG A 6 4.55 -7.24 6.08
N ILE A 7 4.06 -7.76 4.97
CA ILE A 7 3.88 -7.00 3.72
C ILE A 7 2.91 -5.84 3.94
N ALA A 8 1.80 -6.04 4.66
CA ALA A 8 0.83 -4.98 4.96
C ALA A 8 1.46 -3.82 5.75
N ILE A 9 2.32 -4.13 6.72
CA ILE A 9 3.08 -3.13 7.48
C ILE A 9 4.01 -2.36 6.54
N MET A 10 4.78 -3.04 5.69
CA MET A 10 5.69 -2.37 4.75
C MET A 10 4.95 -1.50 3.73
N ALA A 11 3.76 -1.94 3.29
CA ALA A 11 2.95 -1.20 2.34
C ALA A 11 2.45 0.16 2.89
N GLN A 12 2.39 0.35 4.21
CA GLN A 12 2.07 1.64 4.83
C GLN A 12 3.09 2.73 4.46
N ASP A 13 4.34 2.36 4.20
CA ASP A 13 5.36 3.29 3.68
C ASP A 13 4.93 3.93 2.35
N GLY A 14 4.12 3.23 1.55
CA GLY A 14 3.52 3.75 0.34
C GLY A 14 2.56 4.91 0.58
N LEU A 15 1.75 4.83 1.65
CA LEU A 15 0.89 5.94 2.06
C LEU A 15 1.74 7.12 2.54
N ALA A 16 2.79 6.87 3.33
CA ALA A 16 3.70 7.92 3.80
C ALA A 16 4.46 8.62 2.67
N ARG A 17 4.73 7.94 1.55
CA ARG A 17 5.34 8.55 0.35
C ARG A 17 4.36 9.42 -0.43
N ALA A 18 3.06 9.14 -0.35
CA ALA A 18 2.03 9.79 -1.17
C ALA A 18 1.21 10.86 -0.43
N ILE A 19 1.13 10.80 0.90
CA ILE A 19 0.27 11.65 1.73
C ILE A 19 1.11 12.26 2.86
N ARG A 20 0.94 13.57 3.12
CA ARG A 20 1.68 14.27 4.18
C ARG A 20 0.84 15.37 4.87
N PRO A 21 0.64 15.32 6.21
CA PRO A 21 0.96 14.17 7.08
C PRO A 21 0.03 12.98 6.79
N VAL A 22 0.50 11.78 7.12
CA VAL A 22 -0.30 10.55 7.14
C VAL A 22 -0.25 9.96 8.56
N HIS A 23 -1.14 9.03 8.90
CA HIS A 23 -1.21 8.39 10.22
C HIS A 23 -1.47 9.39 11.35
N ALA A 24 -2.22 10.47 11.07
CA ALA A 24 -2.63 11.41 12.10
C ALA A 24 -3.59 10.74 13.09
N PRO A 25 -3.79 11.28 14.31
CA PRO A 25 -4.65 10.66 15.33
C PRO A 25 -6.11 10.44 14.91
N VAL A 26 -6.57 11.16 13.88
CA VAL A 26 -7.93 11.06 13.33
C VAL A 26 -8.00 10.19 12.06
N ASP A 27 -6.86 9.66 11.59
CA ASP A 27 -6.79 8.83 10.39
C ASP A 27 -7.01 7.35 10.72
N GLY A 28 -7.84 6.68 9.90
CA GLY A 28 -8.15 5.25 10.02
C GLY A 28 -7.33 4.36 9.07
N ASP A 29 -6.09 4.74 8.78
CA ASP A 29 -5.27 4.13 7.71
C ASP A 29 -5.13 2.61 7.90
N THR A 30 -5.66 1.85 6.94
CA THR A 30 -5.66 0.38 7.00
C THR A 30 -5.32 -0.23 5.65
N ILE A 31 -4.39 -1.18 5.65
CA ILE A 31 -4.01 -1.97 4.47
C ILE A 31 -4.30 -3.45 4.74
N PHE A 32 -5.01 -4.08 3.81
CA PHE A 32 -5.22 -5.52 3.78
C PHE A 32 -4.34 -6.15 2.70
N VAL A 33 -3.79 -7.33 2.99
CA VAL A 33 -2.98 -8.11 2.05
C VAL A 33 -3.57 -9.50 1.93
N LEU A 34 -3.75 -9.94 0.69
CA LEU A 34 -4.27 -11.26 0.32
C LEU A 34 -3.23 -11.95 -0.55
N ALA A 35 -3.02 -13.25 -0.31
CA ALA A 35 -2.21 -14.10 -1.17
C ALA A 35 -3.15 -15.12 -1.83
N THR A 36 -3.16 -15.19 -3.16
CA THR A 36 -4.02 -16.11 -3.91
C THR A 36 -3.57 -17.57 -3.80
N GLY A 37 -2.33 -17.81 -3.35
CA GLY A 37 -1.73 -19.15 -3.27
C GLY A 37 -1.25 -19.70 -4.62
N ALA A 38 -1.22 -18.89 -5.69
CA ALA A 38 -0.80 -19.34 -7.02
C ALA A 38 0.70 -19.67 -7.12
N TYR A 39 1.53 -19.12 -6.25
CA TYR A 39 2.98 -19.34 -6.22
C TYR A 39 3.46 -19.59 -4.80
N GLU A 40 4.25 -20.63 -4.61
CA GLU A 40 4.91 -20.90 -3.34
C GLU A 40 6.24 -20.16 -3.25
N LEU A 41 6.47 -19.46 -2.13
CA LEU A 41 7.70 -18.73 -1.84
C LEU A 41 8.86 -19.63 -1.34
N GLY A 42 8.65 -20.94 -1.25
CA GLY A 42 9.60 -21.87 -0.61
C GLY A 42 9.70 -21.67 0.90
N HIS A 43 10.49 -22.48 1.61
CA HIS A 43 10.74 -22.32 3.07
C HIS A 43 12.11 -21.67 3.37
N GLU A 44 13.08 -21.92 2.49
CA GLU A 44 14.44 -21.37 2.57
C GLU A 44 14.48 -19.89 2.15
N ALA A 45 15.32 -19.08 2.79
CA ALA A 45 15.63 -17.69 2.41
C ALA A 45 14.44 -16.71 2.20
N ARG A 46 13.30 -16.94 2.88
CA ARG A 46 12.05 -16.14 2.73
C ARG A 46 12.20 -14.62 2.90
N HIS A 47 13.16 -14.15 3.68
CA HIS A 47 13.34 -12.72 3.98
C HIS A 47 13.61 -11.87 2.73
N GLY A 48 14.40 -12.39 1.78
CA GLY A 48 14.70 -11.67 0.53
C GLY A 48 13.44 -11.44 -0.32
N PRO A 49 12.75 -12.51 -0.72
CA PRO A 49 11.49 -12.40 -1.47
C PRO A 49 10.41 -11.60 -0.74
N LEU A 50 10.24 -11.76 0.57
CA LEU A 50 9.28 -10.96 1.34
C LEU A 50 9.63 -9.46 1.34
N SER A 51 10.92 -9.13 1.44
CA SER A 51 11.35 -7.73 1.38
C SER A 51 11.09 -7.13 0.00
N ALA A 52 11.37 -7.88 -1.06
CA ALA A 52 11.07 -7.46 -2.43
C ALA A 52 9.57 -7.25 -2.65
N LEU A 53 8.72 -8.20 -2.20
CA LEU A 53 7.26 -8.08 -2.27
C LEU A 53 6.75 -6.87 -1.48
N GLY A 54 7.26 -6.66 -0.26
CA GLY A 54 6.88 -5.51 0.56
C GLY A 54 7.27 -4.17 -0.05
N ALA A 55 8.47 -4.07 -0.64
CA ALA A 55 8.92 -2.86 -1.35
C ALA A 55 8.02 -2.57 -2.56
N MET A 56 7.75 -3.58 -3.39
CA MET A 56 6.83 -3.45 -4.52
C MET A 56 5.40 -3.09 -4.08
N ALA A 57 4.94 -3.62 -2.94
CA ALA A 57 3.64 -3.28 -2.38
C ALA A 57 3.57 -1.80 -1.97
N ALA A 58 4.60 -1.28 -1.29
CA ALA A 58 4.68 0.14 -0.93
C ALA A 58 4.67 1.05 -2.18
N ASP A 59 5.45 0.71 -3.21
CA ASP A 59 5.47 1.48 -4.46
C ASP A 59 4.12 1.41 -5.19
N CYS A 60 3.47 0.25 -5.16
CA CYS A 60 2.13 0.06 -5.73
C CYS A 60 1.10 0.93 -5.01
N VAL A 61 1.13 0.96 -3.67
CA VAL A 61 0.22 1.80 -2.86
C VAL A 61 0.45 3.28 -3.17
N ALA A 62 1.69 3.76 -3.18
CA ALA A 62 1.99 5.16 -3.50
C ALA A 62 1.45 5.55 -4.89
N ARG A 63 1.66 4.68 -5.89
CA ARG A 63 1.11 4.88 -7.24
C ARG A 63 -0.41 4.84 -7.27
N ALA A 64 -1.04 3.94 -6.53
CA ALA A 64 -2.49 3.82 -6.46
C ALA A 64 -3.11 5.11 -5.90
N VAL A 65 -2.54 5.69 -4.85
CA VAL A 65 -2.97 6.98 -4.28
C VAL A 65 -2.85 8.09 -5.32
N ALA A 66 -1.69 8.22 -5.99
CA ALA A 66 -1.49 9.23 -7.02
C ALA A 66 -2.50 9.10 -8.18
N ARG A 67 -2.79 7.86 -8.62
CA ARG A 67 -3.81 7.59 -9.63
C ARG A 67 -5.20 7.95 -9.13
N ALA A 68 -5.54 7.64 -7.88
CA ALA A 68 -6.85 7.99 -7.32
C ALA A 68 -7.08 9.51 -7.32
N VAL A 69 -6.06 10.30 -6.95
CA VAL A 69 -6.13 11.77 -6.97
C VAL A 69 -6.26 12.31 -8.41
N TYR A 70 -5.48 11.78 -9.35
CA TYR A 70 -5.52 12.22 -10.74
C TYR A 70 -6.83 11.85 -11.46
N GLU A 71 -7.35 10.65 -11.18
CA GLU A 71 -8.56 10.13 -11.82
C GLU A 71 -9.86 10.64 -11.18
N ALA A 72 -9.79 11.21 -9.96
CA ALA A 72 -10.96 11.78 -9.30
C ALA A 72 -11.58 12.92 -10.13
N GLY A 73 -12.91 12.90 -10.22
CA GLY A 73 -13.70 14.01 -10.75
C GLY A 73 -14.15 14.95 -9.63
N THR A 74 -14.44 16.21 -9.98
CA THR A 74 -15.03 17.17 -9.05
C THR A 74 -16.41 16.71 -8.60
N LEU A 75 -16.69 16.78 -7.29
CA LEU A 75 -17.98 16.43 -6.70
C LEU A 75 -18.52 17.60 -5.87
N GLY A 76 -19.50 18.32 -6.41
CA GLY A 76 -20.06 19.51 -5.77
C GLY A 76 -18.98 20.56 -5.52
N ALA A 77 -18.76 20.90 -4.25
CA ALA A 77 -17.72 21.84 -3.85
C ALA A 77 -16.32 21.22 -3.67
N ALA A 78 -16.20 19.89 -3.67
CA ALA A 78 -14.92 19.21 -3.60
C ALA A 78 -14.27 19.15 -4.99
N MET A 79 -13.39 20.10 -5.26
CA MET A 79 -12.67 20.19 -6.53
C MET A 79 -11.63 19.07 -6.68
N SER A 80 -11.58 18.48 -7.87
CA SER A 80 -10.55 17.51 -8.26
C SER A 80 -9.18 18.17 -8.43
N TYR A 81 -8.15 17.34 -8.51
CA TYR A 81 -6.79 17.81 -8.76
C TYR A 81 -6.62 18.43 -10.17
N ARG A 82 -7.26 17.82 -11.17
CA ARG A 82 -7.33 18.35 -12.55
C ARG A 82 -8.50 19.29 -12.75
#